data_AF-A0A1X7SGN1-F1
#
_entry.id   AF-A0A1X7SGN1-F1
#
_cell.length_a   1.000
_cell.length_b   1.000
_cell.length_c   1.000
_cell.angle_alpha   90.00
_cell.angle_beta   90.00
_cell.angle_gamma   90.00
#
_symmetry.space_group_name_H-M   'P 1'
#
loop_
_entity.id
_entity.type
_entity.pdbx_description
1 polymer ?
#
loop_
_entity_poly.entity_id
_entity_poly.type
_entity_poly.pdbx_seq_one_letter_code
_entity_poly.pdbx_strand_id
1 'polypeptide(L)'
;MNTLADGSRAGFLIGDGAGVGKGRTVAGIIYQNYIEGRKKSLWLSVSNDLKYDAIRDLHDVGAKKISVFALNKFCYGKISGKRNGRVKKGVIFATYSSLIGESTSGGKYRTRFTQLLHWLGPQFDGVIVFDECHKAKNLVPSGASKPSKTGITVLQLQKRLPKARIVYCSATG
;
A
#
# COMPACT_ATOMS: atom_id res chain seq x y z
N MET A 1 1.99 4.49 21.90
CA MET A 1 2.43 4.16 20.52
C MET A 1 2.86 5.47 19.88
N ASN A 2 4.12 5.59 19.45
CA ASN A 2 4.77 6.89 19.18
C ASN A 2 4.16 7.62 17.97
N THR A 3 3.62 8.81 18.22
CA THR A 3 3.20 9.79 17.20
C THR A 3 4.28 10.86 17.06
N LEU A 4 4.50 11.36 15.84
CA LEU A 4 5.33 12.52 15.56
C LEU A 4 4.66 13.79 16.09
N ALA A 5 5.40 14.89 16.13
CA ALA A 5 4.91 16.19 16.61
C ALA A 5 3.69 16.72 15.82
N ASP A 6 3.54 16.30 14.56
CA ASP A 6 2.39 16.64 13.71
C ASP A 6 1.19 15.71 13.90
N GLY A 7 1.24 14.79 14.87
CA GLY A 7 0.19 13.81 15.17
C GLY A 7 0.14 12.62 14.21
N SER A 8 1.01 12.58 13.19
CA SER A 8 1.15 11.41 12.33
C SER A 8 1.90 10.28 13.03
N ARG A 9 1.72 9.05 12.56
CA ARG A 9 2.41 7.89 13.10
C ARG A 9 3.80 7.74 12.47
N ALA A 10 4.81 7.44 13.29
CA ALA A 10 6.15 7.13 12.78
C ALA A 10 6.12 5.87 11.88
N GLY A 11 6.83 5.92 10.75
CA GLY A 11 7.03 4.77 9.86
C GLY A 11 8.25 3.94 10.25
N PHE A 12 8.30 2.69 9.81
CA PHE A 12 9.45 1.79 9.99
C PHE A 12 10.08 1.46 8.65
N LEU A 13 11.42 1.43 8.58
CA LEU A 13 12.18 1.01 7.41
C LEU A 13 12.79 -0.37 7.65
N ILE A 14 12.54 -1.30 6.73
CA ILE A 14 13.18 -2.60 6.65
C ILE A 14 14.21 -2.51 5.52
N GLY A 15 15.45 -2.23 5.90
CA GLY A 15 16.62 -2.27 5.01
C GLY A 15 17.34 -3.58 5.22
N ASP A 16 17.26 -4.47 4.25
CA ASP A 16 17.92 -5.79 4.34
C ASP A 16 18.25 -6.28 2.91
N GLY A 17 19.25 -7.14 2.75
CA GLY A 17 19.72 -7.65 1.46
C GLY A 17 18.62 -8.34 0.64
N ALA A 18 18.81 -8.51 -0.67
CA ALA A 18 17.90 -9.36 -1.44
C ALA A 18 17.93 -10.81 -0.89
N GLY A 19 16.79 -11.50 -0.85
CA GLY A 19 16.70 -12.92 -0.45
C GLY A 19 16.56 -13.22 1.05
N VAL A 20 16.72 -12.24 1.93
CA VAL A 20 16.66 -12.38 3.41
C VAL A 20 15.26 -12.58 4.01
N GLY A 21 14.21 -12.56 3.19
CA GLY A 21 12.83 -12.80 3.65
C GLY A 21 12.03 -11.55 4.04
N LYS A 22 12.41 -10.36 3.59
CA LYS A 22 11.64 -9.10 3.80
C LYS A 22 10.14 -9.25 3.52
N GLY A 23 9.78 -9.93 2.43
CA GLY A 23 8.38 -10.17 2.08
C GLY A 23 7.61 -10.97 3.14
N ARG A 24 8.24 -11.95 3.79
CA ARG A 24 7.67 -12.70 4.93
C ARG A 24 7.56 -11.83 6.17
N THR A 25 8.53 -10.94 6.43
CA THR A 25 8.42 -9.95 7.52
C THR A 25 7.23 -9.03 7.31
N VAL A 26 7.05 -8.49 6.10
CA VAL A 26 5.89 -7.67 5.73
C VAL A 26 4.58 -8.46 5.89
N ALA A 27 4.54 -9.70 5.39
CA ALA A 27 3.39 -10.57 5.53
C ALA A 27 3.04 -10.83 7.00
N GLY A 28 4.04 -11.04 7.86
CA GLY A 28 3.86 -11.16 9.31
C GLY A 28 3.28 -9.89 9.94
N ILE A 29 3.76 -8.70 9.56
CA ILE A 29 3.21 -7.41 10.03
C ILE A 29 1.74 -7.26 9.61
N ILE A 30 1.41 -7.59 8.36
CA ILE A 30 0.02 -7.58 7.87
C ILE A 30 -0.82 -8.59 8.65
N TYR A 31 -0.32 -9.80 8.86
CA TYR A 31 -1.05 -10.86 9.56
C TYR A 31 -1.34 -10.48 11.01
N GLN A 32 -0.35 -9.95 11.74
CA GLN A 32 -0.53 -9.45 13.11
C GLN A 32 -1.61 -8.36 13.18
N ASN A 33 -1.54 -7.37 12.27
CA ASN A 33 -2.57 -6.32 12.23
C ASN A 33 -3.95 -6.88 11.88
N TYR A 34 -4.00 -7.88 10.99
CA TYR A 34 -5.23 -8.56 10.65
C TYR A 34 -5.82 -9.25 11.88
N ILE A 35 -5.07 -10.00 12.68
CA ILE A 35 -5.60 -10.66 13.88
C ILE A 35 -6.08 -9.64 14.93
N GLU A 36 -5.41 -8.49 15.06
CA GLU A 36 -5.80 -7.37 15.93
C GLU A 36 -7.01 -6.53 15.40
N GLY A 37 -7.71 -7.02 14.38
CA GLY A 37 -8.94 -6.39 13.89
C GLY A 37 -8.74 -5.39 12.74
N ARG A 38 -7.50 -5.05 12.36
CA ARG A 38 -7.20 -4.16 11.23
C ARG A 38 -7.20 -4.95 9.93
N LYS A 39 -8.41 -5.24 9.44
CA LYS A 39 -8.64 -6.21 8.35
C LYS A 39 -8.31 -5.69 6.94
N LYS A 40 -7.80 -4.46 6.79
CA LYS A 40 -7.45 -3.86 5.50
C LYS A 40 -5.96 -3.49 5.48
N SER A 41 -5.29 -3.80 4.38
CA SER A 41 -3.90 -3.38 4.14
C SER A 41 -3.71 -2.98 2.69
N LEU A 42 -2.74 -2.11 2.44
CA LEU A 42 -2.30 -1.72 1.10
C LEU A 42 -0.84 -2.13 0.93
N TRP A 43 -0.53 -2.86 -0.14
CA TRP A 43 0.82 -3.24 -0.50
C TRP A 43 1.16 -2.63 -1.86
N LEU A 44 2.05 -1.63 -1.85
CA LEU A 44 2.52 -0.96 -3.05
C LEU A 44 3.88 -1.51 -3.43
N SER A 45 4.04 -1.91 -4.68
CA SER A 45 5.30 -2.41 -5.22
C SER A 45 5.53 -1.88 -6.65
N VAL A 46 6.54 -2.40 -7.34
CA VAL A 46 6.99 -1.91 -8.65
C VAL A 46 6.33 -2.60 -9.83
N SER A 47 5.91 -3.86 -9.68
CA SER A 47 5.24 -4.64 -10.72
C SER A 47 3.99 -5.35 -10.17
N ASN A 48 2.99 -5.57 -11.01
CA ASN A 48 1.79 -6.34 -10.64
C ASN A 48 2.10 -7.83 -10.44
N ASP A 49 3.17 -8.35 -11.03
CA ASP A 49 3.53 -9.77 -10.94
C ASP A 49 4.00 -10.14 -9.52
N LEU A 50 4.59 -9.18 -8.81
CA LEU A 50 5.00 -9.31 -7.40
C LEU A 50 3.82 -9.52 -6.45
N LYS A 51 2.58 -9.43 -6.94
CA LYS A 51 1.40 -9.88 -6.20
C LYS A 51 1.50 -11.36 -5.83
N TYR A 52 2.05 -12.20 -6.72
CA TYR A 52 2.15 -13.64 -6.44
C TYR A 52 3.18 -13.93 -5.35
N ASP A 53 4.27 -13.15 -5.29
CA ASP A 53 5.20 -13.17 -4.15
C ASP A 53 4.50 -12.76 -2.85
N ALA A 54 3.73 -11.67 -2.85
CA ALA A 54 2.97 -11.25 -1.67
C ALA A 54 1.95 -12.31 -1.20
N ILE A 55 1.32 -13.04 -2.12
CA ILE A 55 0.43 -14.17 -1.80
C ILE A 55 1.22 -15.31 -1.15
N ARG A 56 2.35 -15.71 -1.75
CA ARG A 56 3.22 -16.76 -1.22
C ARG A 56 3.71 -16.39 0.18
N ASP A 57 4.18 -15.16 0.37
CA ASP A 57 4.72 -14.71 1.65
C ASP A 57 3.64 -14.69 2.75
N LEU A 58 2.40 -14.30 2.43
CA LEU A 58 1.26 -14.45 3.35
C LEU A 58 0.95 -15.92 3.66
N HIS A 59 1.07 -16.81 2.69
CA HIS A 59 0.85 -18.23 2.92
C HIS A 59 1.92 -18.84 3.82
N ASP A 60 3.17 -18.45 3.64
CA ASP A 60 4.32 -18.95 4.40
C ASP A 60 4.24 -18.57 5.88
N VAL A 61 3.67 -17.40 6.22
CA VAL A 61 3.43 -17.00 7.61
C VAL A 61 2.09 -17.49 8.18
N GLY A 62 1.41 -18.41 7.48
CA GLY A 62 0.14 -19.00 7.92
C GLY A 62 -1.12 -18.16 7.64
N ALA A 63 -0.99 -17.02 6.96
CA ALA A 63 -2.07 -16.07 6.69
C ALA A 63 -2.90 -16.38 5.42
N LYS A 64 -3.06 -17.66 5.06
CA LYS A 64 -3.73 -18.13 3.81
C LYS A 64 -5.16 -17.61 3.61
N LYS A 65 -5.84 -17.20 4.70
CA LYS A 65 -7.21 -16.65 4.65
C LYS A 65 -7.27 -15.17 4.27
N ILE A 66 -6.13 -14.48 4.17
CA ILE A 66 -6.07 -13.07 3.76
C ILE A 66 -5.94 -13.00 2.24
N SER A 67 -7.04 -12.64 1.57
CA SER A 67 -7.04 -12.48 0.12
C SER A 67 -6.24 -11.25 -0.33
N VAL A 68 -5.54 -11.39 -1.46
CA VAL A 68 -4.78 -10.32 -2.12
C VAL A 68 -5.45 -9.94 -3.45
N PHE A 69 -5.84 -8.68 -3.59
CA PHE A 69 -6.57 -8.17 -4.76
C PHE A 69 -5.72 -7.16 -5.53
N ALA A 70 -5.58 -7.35 -6.84
CA ALA A 70 -4.85 -6.42 -7.69
C ALA A 70 -5.73 -5.19 -8.01
N LEU A 71 -5.25 -3.98 -7.70
CA LEU A 71 -6.00 -2.74 -7.92
C LEU A 71 -6.43 -2.56 -9.39
N ASN A 72 -5.54 -2.91 -10.33
CA ASN A 72 -5.77 -2.78 -11.76
C ASN A 72 -6.92 -3.66 -12.29
N LYS A 73 -7.35 -4.69 -11.54
CA LYS A 73 -8.48 -5.56 -11.91
C LYS A 73 -9.84 -5.00 -11.49
N PHE A 74 -9.87 -3.97 -10.64
CA PHE A 74 -11.12 -3.28 -10.31
C PHE A 74 -11.50 -2.28 -11.40
N CYS A 75 -12.78 -2.16 -11.72
CA CYS A 75 -13.27 -0.97 -12.43
C CYS A 75 -13.18 0.27 -11.51
N TYR A 76 -13.26 1.49 -12.06
CA TYR A 76 -13.26 2.77 -11.34
C TYR A 76 -14.57 3.04 -10.54
N GLY A 77 -15.09 2.01 -9.88
CA GLY A 77 -16.25 2.04 -8.97
C GLY A 77 -15.86 1.77 -7.51
N LYS A 78 -16.85 1.65 -6.61
CA LYS A 78 -16.59 1.28 -5.20
C LYS A 78 -15.90 -0.09 -5.16
N ILE A 79 -14.71 -0.20 -4.58
CA ILE A 79 -14.02 -1.49 -4.39
C ILE A 79 -14.89 -2.43 -3.53
N SER A 80 -15.58 -1.89 -2.52
CA SER A 80 -16.56 -2.61 -1.72
C SER A 80 -17.92 -2.83 -2.40
N GLY A 81 -18.10 -2.39 -3.65
CA GLY A 81 -19.33 -2.52 -4.42
C GLY A 81 -19.47 -3.87 -5.13
N LYS A 82 -20.69 -4.21 -5.57
CA LYS A 82 -21.02 -5.47 -6.27
C LYS A 82 -20.13 -5.72 -7.49
N ARG A 83 -19.92 -4.70 -8.32
CA ARG A 83 -19.10 -4.78 -9.55
C ARG A 83 -17.62 -5.08 -9.32
N ASN A 84 -17.12 -4.82 -8.11
CA ASN A 84 -15.74 -5.09 -7.71
C ASN A 84 -15.66 -6.22 -6.67
N GLY A 85 -16.65 -7.12 -6.64
CA GLY A 85 -16.60 -8.33 -5.80
C GLY A 85 -16.85 -8.10 -4.30
N ARG A 86 -17.40 -6.94 -3.91
CA ARG A 86 -17.72 -6.60 -2.50
C ARG A 86 -16.51 -6.73 -1.56
N VAL A 87 -15.33 -6.33 -2.03
CA VAL A 87 -14.08 -6.43 -1.25
C VAL A 87 -14.13 -5.48 -0.05
N LYS A 88 -14.32 -6.02 1.16
CA LYS A 88 -14.40 -5.26 2.42
C LYS A 88 -13.14 -5.40 3.30
N LYS A 89 -12.33 -6.44 3.08
CA LYS A 89 -11.14 -6.80 3.86
C LYS A 89 -10.11 -7.51 2.97
N GLY A 90 -8.88 -7.62 3.44
CA GLY A 90 -7.75 -8.22 2.74
C GLY A 90 -6.66 -7.21 2.40
N VAL A 91 -5.77 -7.61 1.50
CA VAL A 91 -4.71 -6.76 0.97
C VAL A 91 -5.12 -6.26 -0.41
N ILE A 92 -5.09 -4.95 -0.63
CA ILE A 92 -5.03 -4.43 -1.99
C ILE A 92 -3.56 -4.34 -2.38
N PHE A 93 -3.21 -5.04 -3.44
CA PHE A 93 -1.90 -4.97 -4.08
C PHE A 93 -1.98 -4.01 -5.26
N ALA A 94 -1.04 -3.08 -5.34
CA ALA A 94 -1.01 -2.05 -6.36
C ALA A 94 0.43 -1.72 -6.75
N THR A 95 0.62 -1.22 -7.96
CA THR A 95 1.91 -0.62 -8.34
C THR A 95 1.92 0.86 -8.04
N TYR A 96 3.11 1.42 -7.82
CA TYR A 96 3.30 2.87 -7.77
C TYR A 96 2.71 3.60 -8.99
N SER A 97 2.87 3.04 -10.20
CA SER A 97 2.28 3.58 -11.42
C SER A 97 0.76 3.51 -11.43
N SER A 98 0.15 2.48 -10.84
CA SER A 98 -1.31 2.36 -10.78
C SER A 98 -1.96 3.41 -9.87
N LEU A 99 -1.23 3.95 -8.88
CA LEU A 99 -1.76 4.99 -7.98
C LEU A 99 -2.11 6.28 -8.72
N ILE A 100 -1.29 6.64 -9.71
CA ILE A 100 -1.47 7.85 -10.53
C ILE A 100 -2.41 7.62 -11.72
N GLY A 101 -3.02 6.42 -11.82
CA GLY A 101 -3.95 6.09 -12.88
C GLY A 101 -5.25 6.88 -12.80
N GLU A 102 -5.68 7.42 -13.94
CA GLU A 102 -6.95 8.11 -14.13
C GLU A 102 -7.88 7.30 -15.03
N SER A 103 -9.19 7.48 -14.87
CA SER A 103 -10.18 6.88 -15.75
C SER A 103 -10.33 7.69 -17.03
N THR A 104 -10.25 7.03 -18.19
CA THR A 104 -10.52 7.63 -19.50
C THR A 104 -11.98 7.52 -19.93
N SER A 105 -12.73 6.57 -19.34
CA SER A 105 -14.10 6.21 -19.76
C SER A 105 -15.16 6.55 -18.71
N GLY A 106 -14.86 7.46 -17.79
CA GLY A 106 -15.75 7.78 -16.66
C GLY A 106 -15.79 6.68 -15.58
N GLY A 107 -16.58 6.91 -14.52
CA GLY A 107 -16.64 6.03 -13.35
C GLY A 107 -17.01 6.81 -12.09
N LYS A 108 -17.29 6.10 -10.99
CA LYS A 108 -17.60 6.78 -9.72
C LYS A 108 -16.39 7.57 -9.21
N TYR A 109 -15.18 7.05 -9.45
CA TYR A 109 -13.94 7.71 -9.06
C TYR A 109 -13.13 8.05 -10.30
N ARG A 110 -12.67 9.30 -10.39
CA ARG A 110 -11.85 9.76 -11.51
C ARG A 110 -10.42 9.20 -11.46
N THR A 111 -9.88 8.93 -10.27
CA THR A 111 -8.51 8.43 -10.08
C THR A 111 -8.47 7.18 -9.20
N ARG A 112 -7.43 6.36 -9.39
CA ARG A 112 -7.14 5.20 -8.54
C ARG A 112 -6.82 5.60 -7.11
N PHE A 113 -6.11 6.72 -6.94
CA PHE A 113 -5.83 7.30 -5.64
C PHE A 113 -7.10 7.56 -4.83
N THR A 114 -8.08 8.29 -5.40
CA THR A 114 -9.34 8.58 -4.70
C THR A 114 -10.16 7.33 -4.45
N GLN A 115 -10.16 6.38 -5.39
CA GLN A 115 -10.82 5.09 -5.22
C GLN A 115 -10.26 4.30 -4.03
N LEU A 116 -8.92 4.24 -3.91
CA LEU A 116 -8.22 3.59 -2.80
C LEU A 116 -8.49 4.28 -1.47
N LEU A 117 -8.37 5.61 -1.41
CA LEU A 117 -8.64 6.39 -0.19
C LEU A 117 -10.06 6.11 0.34
N HIS A 118 -11.04 6.04 -0.55
CA HIS A 118 -12.41 5.69 -0.14
C HIS A 118 -12.52 4.26 0.40
N TRP A 119 -11.76 3.30 -0.14
CA TRP A 119 -11.78 1.93 0.40
C TRP A 119 -11.08 1.82 1.75
N LEU A 120 -9.95 2.49 1.93
CA LEU A 120 -9.21 2.54 3.19
C LEU A 120 -10.05 3.24 4.27
N GLY A 121 -10.62 4.39 3.93
CA GLY A 121 -11.44 5.22 4.81
C GLY A 121 -10.60 6.24 5.60
N PRO A 122 -11.23 7.32 6.09
CA PRO A 122 -10.52 8.44 6.72
C PRO A 122 -9.89 8.09 8.08
N GLN A 123 -10.41 7.07 8.76
CA GLN A 123 -9.90 6.59 10.05
C GLN A 123 -9.01 5.34 9.91
N PHE A 124 -8.51 5.08 8.70
CA PHE A 124 -7.67 3.93 8.44
C PHE A 124 -6.41 3.96 9.32
N ASP A 125 -6.26 2.94 10.15
CA ASP A 125 -5.08 2.72 10.98
C ASP A 125 -4.36 1.41 10.60
N GLY A 126 -4.76 0.75 9.52
CA GLY A 126 -4.11 -0.48 9.04
C GLY A 126 -2.70 -0.24 8.46
N VAL A 127 -2.16 -1.27 7.83
CA VAL A 127 -0.79 -1.27 7.29
C VAL A 127 -0.78 -0.76 5.85
N ILE A 128 0.17 0.14 5.55
CA ILE A 128 0.56 0.51 4.19
C ILE A 128 2.02 0.12 4.01
N VAL A 129 2.28 -0.77 3.06
CA VAL A 129 3.62 -1.20 2.68
C VAL A 129 4.03 -0.47 1.43
N PHE A 130 5.19 0.17 1.48
CA PHE A 130 5.93 0.69 0.34
C PHE A 130 7.11 -0.25 0.08
N ASP A 131 6.87 -1.24 -0.77
CA ASP A 131 7.85 -2.23 -1.20
C ASP A 131 8.68 -1.71 -2.38
N GLU A 132 9.97 -2.02 -2.38
CA GLU A 132 10.98 -1.38 -3.22
C GLU A 132 10.91 0.15 -3.15
N CYS A 133 10.80 0.69 -1.92
CA CYS A 133 10.54 2.12 -1.69
C CYS A 133 11.63 3.05 -2.23
N HIS A 134 12.84 2.53 -2.48
CA HIS A 134 13.87 3.30 -3.18
C HIS A 134 13.43 3.73 -4.59
N LYS A 135 12.49 3.03 -5.23
CA LYS A 135 11.89 3.46 -6.51
C LYS A 135 10.88 4.60 -6.34
N ALA A 136 10.44 4.87 -5.13
CA ALA A 136 9.62 6.02 -4.78
C ALA A 136 10.44 7.27 -4.40
N LYS A 137 11.80 7.19 -4.39
CA LYS A 137 12.76 8.17 -3.82
C LYS A 137 12.70 9.61 -4.32
N ASN A 138 11.90 9.99 -5.30
CA ASN A 138 11.69 11.44 -5.58
C ASN A 138 10.70 12.07 -4.58
N LEU A 139 10.75 11.65 -3.31
CA LEU A 139 9.95 12.13 -2.18
C LEU A 139 10.65 13.27 -1.41
N VAL A 140 11.99 13.26 -1.41
CA VAL A 140 12.82 14.33 -0.85
C VAL A 140 13.85 14.66 -1.93
N PRO A 141 13.81 15.86 -2.55
CA PRO A 141 14.78 16.22 -3.57
C PRO A 141 16.19 16.24 -2.96
N SER A 142 17.09 15.42 -3.48
CA SER A 142 18.52 15.71 -3.36
C SER A 142 18.84 16.72 -4.48
N GLY A 143 18.75 18.01 -4.18
CA GLY A 143 19.00 19.11 -5.13
C GLY A 143 17.73 19.70 -5.79
N ALA A 144 17.91 20.36 -6.94
CA ALA A 144 16.88 21.19 -7.60
C ALA A 144 15.86 20.43 -8.49
N SER A 145 15.74 19.11 -8.36
CA SER A 145 14.84 18.30 -9.21
C SER A 145 13.41 18.24 -8.64
N LYS A 146 12.40 18.50 -9.48
CA LYS A 146 10.98 18.40 -9.10
C LYS A 146 10.64 16.96 -8.62
N PRO A 147 9.87 16.80 -7.53
CA PRO A 147 9.38 15.50 -7.07
C PRO A 147 8.63 14.74 -8.17
N SER A 148 8.79 13.42 -8.25
CA SER A 148 8.02 12.62 -9.23
C SER A 148 6.54 12.59 -8.84
N LYS A 149 5.64 12.43 -9.83
CA LYS A 149 4.21 12.23 -9.57
C LYS A 149 3.96 11.09 -8.57
N THR A 150 4.76 10.03 -8.65
CA THR A 150 4.74 8.91 -7.71
C THR A 150 5.12 9.36 -6.30
N GLY A 151 6.22 10.10 -6.14
CA GLY A 151 6.64 10.60 -4.84
C GLY A 151 5.60 11.52 -4.21
N ILE A 152 5.06 12.47 -4.99
CA ILE A 152 3.97 13.34 -4.53
C ILE A 152 2.77 12.51 -4.07
N THR A 153 2.39 11.47 -4.82
CA THR A 153 1.23 10.62 -4.49
C THR A 153 1.46 9.81 -3.21
N VAL A 154 2.67 9.29 -2.99
CA VAL A 154 3.04 8.62 -1.73
C VAL A 154 2.98 9.58 -0.54
N LEU A 155 3.48 10.81 -0.69
CA LEU A 155 3.37 11.84 0.34
C LEU A 155 1.90 12.20 0.63
N GLN A 156 1.09 12.38 -0.41
CA GLN A 156 -0.33 12.65 -0.27
C GLN A 156 -1.07 11.51 0.41
N LEU A 157 -0.71 10.25 0.13
CA LEU A 157 -1.30 9.09 0.80
C LEU A 157 -1.08 9.14 2.32
N GLN A 158 0.15 9.40 2.74
CA GLN A 158 0.51 9.52 4.16
C GLN A 158 -0.19 10.70 4.83
N LYS A 159 -0.21 11.87 4.18
CA LYS A 159 -0.92 13.06 4.69
C LYS A 159 -2.42 12.82 4.86
N ARG A 160 -3.05 12.06 3.94
CA ARG A 160 -4.48 11.74 3.99
C ARG A 160 -4.82 10.64 4.98
N LEU A 161 -3.86 9.80 5.35
CA LEU A 161 -4.03 8.66 6.25
C LEU A 161 -3.00 8.71 7.39
N PRO A 162 -3.01 9.76 8.23
CA PRO A 162 -1.95 10.01 9.22
C PRO A 162 -1.86 8.92 10.31
N LYS A 163 -2.93 8.14 10.51
CA LYS A 163 -3.00 7.03 11.46
C LYS A 163 -2.48 5.70 10.90
N ALA A 164 -2.21 5.63 9.60
CA ALA A 164 -1.74 4.42 8.94
C ALA A 164 -0.37 3.98 9.49
N ARG A 165 -0.17 2.67 9.61
CA ARG A 165 1.11 2.07 9.97
C ARG A 165 1.93 1.91 8.70
N ILE A 166 2.92 2.79 8.52
CA ILE A 166 3.75 2.81 7.32
C ILE A 166 4.95 1.88 7.48
N VAL A 167 5.14 0.99 6.51
CA VAL A 167 6.30 0.10 6.40
C VAL A 167 6.98 0.38 5.07
N TYR A 168 8.24 0.80 5.12
CA TYR A 168 9.10 0.94 3.95
C TYR A 168 9.98 -0.29 3.84
N CYS A 169 10.06 -0.91 2.66
CA CYS A 169 10.96 -2.02 2.38
C CYS A 169 11.84 -1.69 1.19
N SER A 170 13.14 -1.92 1.31
CA SER A 170 14.08 -1.77 0.20
C SER A 170 15.20 -2.78 0.33
N ALA A 171 15.59 -3.40 -0.79
CA ALA A 171 16.81 -4.20 -0.87
C ALA A 171 18.07 -3.32 -1.04
N THR A 172 17.89 -2.05 -1.39
CA THR A 172 18.97 -1.08 -1.63
C THR A 172 18.78 0.15 -0.73
N GLY A 173 19.81 0.46 0.06
CA GLY A 173 19.88 1.66 0.90
C GLY A 173 19.96 2.94 0.07
#